data_AF-A0A4Q3UTG5-F1
#
_entry.id   AF-A0A4Q3UTG5-F1
#
_cell.length_a   1.000
_cell.length_b   1.000
_cell.length_c   1.000
_cell.angle_alpha   90.00
_cell.angle_beta   90.00
_cell.angle_gamma   90.00
#
_symmetry.space_group_name_H-M   'P 1'
#
loop_
_entity.id
_entity.type
_entity.pdbx_description
1 polymer ?
#
loop_
_entity_poly.entity_id
_entity_poly.type
_entity_poly.pdbx_seq_one_letter_code
_entity_poly.pdbx_strand_id
1 'polypeptide(L)'
;AWVGGIDFKNYKYDHVNLRTKRQVGSSIKPFLYALAIEEYGFTPETQCETSQQYFPGSGYVPAQDRGLTGTRTMASGLTWSVNEVAAYLIKQTTPQRFANFISEMNIPTKVPPYPSISLGSCELSLFEMMWGYTMFPSRGFSTKPVYFSRIEDKNGNVLATFTTQRKEVLSQSTAYIMSRMMQGPVDIGTAAGLRSRLGVAEMGGKTGTTNDYSDSWFIGFTPQLQAGVWIGCDDPFVRLEGKLGEGGQAARPIYEYFFKKALADKTLGLDRQSKFPEPENMKVEYDYRLINTQPVQNESNESGNGNADEYLSTPDAGNVPVDSKQSLEESKVLEEAKGKKKETSEVKPPVKEEEEKKKKGGFFKRLFKKKDKDN
;
A
#
# COMPACT_ATOMS: atom_id res chain seq x y z
N ALA A 1 -1.80 18.31 -13.74
CA ALA A 1 -0.73 19.05 -13.04
C ALA A 1 0.31 18.05 -12.53
N TRP A 2 1.54 18.47 -12.25
CA TRP A 2 2.61 17.64 -11.66
C TRP A 2 3.31 18.47 -10.59
N VAL A 3 3.45 17.94 -9.36
CA VAL A 3 4.08 18.63 -8.23
C VAL A 3 4.94 17.61 -7.49
N GLY A 4 6.25 17.64 -7.75
CA GLY A 4 7.20 16.66 -7.21
C GLY A 4 7.65 16.88 -5.77
N GLY A 5 7.36 18.05 -5.19
CA GLY A 5 7.80 18.42 -3.84
C GLY A 5 7.39 19.85 -3.48
N ILE A 6 7.78 20.30 -2.29
CA ILE A 6 7.35 21.58 -1.71
C ILE A 6 7.89 22.83 -2.43
N ASP A 7 9.11 22.77 -2.96
CA ASP A 7 9.74 23.85 -3.74
C ASP A 7 10.85 23.29 -4.64
N PHE A 8 10.64 23.31 -5.95
CA PHE A 8 11.60 22.81 -6.94
C PHE A 8 12.92 23.60 -7.00
N LYS A 9 12.97 24.85 -6.52
CA LYS A 9 14.20 25.64 -6.52
C LYS A 9 15.23 25.08 -5.55
N ASN A 10 14.76 24.70 -4.35
CA ASN A 10 15.59 24.18 -3.27
C ASN A 10 15.61 22.63 -3.24
N TYR A 11 14.48 21.98 -3.51
CA TYR A 11 14.29 20.53 -3.44
C TYR A 11 13.94 19.95 -4.81
N LYS A 12 14.93 19.35 -5.48
CA LYS A 12 14.81 18.83 -6.85
C LYS A 12 14.37 17.36 -6.92
N TYR A 13 14.23 16.69 -5.79
CA TYR A 13 13.80 15.29 -5.74
C TYR A 13 12.30 15.21 -6.01
N ASP A 14 11.90 14.37 -6.98
CA ASP A 14 10.54 14.29 -7.50
C ASP A 14 9.82 13.07 -6.93
N HIS A 15 8.88 13.32 -6.02
CA HIS A 15 8.09 12.29 -5.34
C HIS A 15 6.96 11.70 -6.18
N VAL A 16 6.64 12.31 -7.34
CA VAL A 16 5.69 11.70 -8.28
C VAL A 16 6.38 10.62 -9.12
N ASN A 17 7.71 10.68 -9.26
CA ASN A 17 8.49 9.86 -10.18
C ASN A 17 8.33 8.33 -9.97
N LEU A 18 8.32 7.56 -11.05
CA LEU A 18 8.32 6.08 -11.05
C LEU A 18 9.42 5.44 -10.19
N ARG A 19 10.54 6.15 -9.96
CA ARG A 19 11.66 5.67 -9.13
C ARG A 19 11.52 6.01 -7.66
N THR A 20 10.63 6.93 -7.31
CA THR A 20 10.39 7.37 -5.93
C THR A 20 9.19 6.60 -5.40
N LYS A 21 9.47 5.49 -4.72
CA LYS A 21 8.46 4.60 -4.18
C LYS A 21 8.33 4.79 -2.69
N ARG A 22 7.12 4.57 -2.18
CA ARG A 22 6.77 4.68 -0.77
C ARG A 22 5.75 3.60 -0.44
N GLN A 23 5.70 3.21 0.83
CA GLN A 23 4.70 2.26 1.30
C GLN A 23 3.29 2.87 1.12
N VAL A 24 2.37 2.14 0.48
CA VAL A 24 1.09 2.71 0.01
C VAL A 24 -0.02 2.68 1.07
N GLY A 25 0.11 1.82 2.07
CA GLY A 25 -0.89 1.66 3.12
C GLY A 25 -2.29 1.32 2.61
N SER A 26 -3.30 1.76 3.36
CA SER A 26 -4.72 1.52 3.04
C SER A 26 -5.20 2.04 1.66
N SER A 27 -4.38 2.79 0.92
CA SER A 27 -4.69 3.21 -0.46
C SER A 27 -4.61 2.07 -1.48
N ILE A 28 -4.02 0.91 -1.15
CA ILE A 28 -4.07 -0.28 -2.03
C ILE A 28 -5.44 -0.98 -1.99
N LYS A 29 -6.20 -0.83 -0.89
CA LYS A 29 -7.42 -1.63 -0.62
C LYS A 29 -8.42 -1.65 -1.78
N PRO A 30 -8.73 -0.53 -2.47
CA PRO A 30 -9.64 -0.56 -3.62
C PRO A 30 -9.26 -1.59 -4.70
N PHE A 31 -7.98 -1.90 -4.90
CA PHE A 31 -7.55 -2.93 -5.86
C PHE A 31 -7.94 -4.35 -5.39
N LEU A 32 -7.75 -4.66 -4.10
CA LEU A 32 -8.13 -5.96 -3.53
C LEU A 32 -9.65 -6.15 -3.55
N TYR A 33 -10.38 -5.08 -3.24
CA TYR A 33 -11.84 -5.09 -3.26
C TYR A 33 -12.38 -5.26 -4.69
N ALA A 34 -11.75 -4.61 -5.68
CA ALA A 34 -12.09 -4.81 -7.09
C ALA A 34 -11.84 -6.25 -7.56
N LEU A 35 -10.72 -6.87 -7.19
CA LEU A 35 -10.43 -8.28 -7.48
C LEU A 35 -11.49 -9.22 -6.91
N ALA A 36 -11.88 -9.04 -5.65
CA ALA A 36 -12.87 -9.90 -5.00
C ALA A 36 -14.26 -9.80 -5.67
N ILE A 37 -14.64 -8.62 -6.17
CA ILE A 37 -15.90 -8.42 -6.92
C ILE A 37 -15.80 -9.03 -8.32
N GLU A 38 -14.72 -8.75 -9.06
CA GLU A 38 -14.55 -9.17 -10.45
C GLU A 38 -14.46 -10.70 -10.60
N GLU A 39 -13.74 -11.39 -9.71
CA GLU A 39 -13.37 -12.81 -9.90
C GLU A 39 -13.98 -13.76 -8.88
N TYR A 40 -14.31 -13.28 -7.69
CA TYR A 40 -14.79 -14.12 -6.58
C TYR A 40 -16.28 -13.92 -6.28
N GLY A 41 -16.98 -13.11 -7.09
CA GLY A 41 -18.42 -12.90 -6.99
C GLY A 41 -18.87 -12.13 -5.73
N PHE A 42 -17.95 -11.39 -5.09
CA PHE A 42 -18.31 -10.54 -3.95
C PHE A 42 -19.18 -9.37 -4.41
N THR A 43 -20.04 -8.90 -3.52
CA THR A 43 -20.91 -7.73 -3.75
C THR A 43 -20.69 -6.71 -2.63
N PRO A 44 -21.16 -5.45 -2.79
CA PRO A 44 -21.11 -4.44 -1.73
C PRO A 44 -21.73 -4.90 -0.40
N GLU A 45 -22.67 -5.85 -0.47
CA GLU A 45 -23.49 -6.34 0.64
C GLU A 45 -22.90 -7.60 1.30
N THR A 46 -21.93 -8.27 0.66
CA THR A 46 -21.28 -9.48 1.18
C THR A 46 -20.73 -9.23 2.59
N GLN A 47 -21.11 -10.09 3.53
CA GLN A 47 -20.59 -10.05 4.89
C GLN A 47 -19.17 -10.61 4.93
N CYS A 48 -18.23 -9.81 5.42
CA CYS A 48 -16.84 -10.18 5.63
C CYS A 48 -16.56 -10.25 7.13
N GLU A 49 -15.73 -11.20 7.55
CA GLU A 49 -15.28 -11.30 8.95
C GLU A 49 -14.47 -10.07 9.34
N THR A 50 -14.65 -9.61 10.59
CA THR A 50 -13.91 -8.48 11.17
C THR A 50 -12.84 -8.90 12.17
N SER A 51 -12.39 -10.16 12.11
CA SER A 51 -11.31 -10.72 12.94
C SER A 51 -9.97 -10.78 12.19
N GLN A 52 -8.86 -10.87 12.94
CA GLN A 52 -7.55 -11.21 12.37
C GLN A 52 -7.60 -12.56 11.63
N GLN A 53 -6.83 -12.65 10.55
CA GLN A 53 -6.76 -13.84 9.72
C GLN A 53 -5.36 -14.45 9.77
N TYR A 54 -5.27 -15.72 10.17
CA TYR A 54 -4.02 -16.47 10.18
C TYR A 54 -3.65 -16.99 8.78
N PHE A 55 -2.39 -16.80 8.41
CA PHE A 55 -1.76 -17.28 7.17
C PHE A 55 -0.58 -18.19 7.52
N PRO A 56 -0.61 -19.48 7.14
CA PRO A 56 0.51 -20.39 7.35
C PRO A 56 1.82 -19.85 6.75
N GLY A 57 2.86 -19.74 7.57
CA GLY A 57 4.15 -19.18 7.17
C GLY A 57 4.26 -17.65 7.14
N SER A 58 3.20 -16.91 7.49
CA SER A 58 3.24 -15.43 7.61
C SER A 58 2.55 -14.86 8.85
N GLY A 59 1.96 -15.71 9.71
CA GLY A 59 1.32 -15.28 10.95
C GLY A 59 -0.06 -14.64 10.75
N TYR A 60 -0.47 -13.79 11.69
CA TYR A 60 -1.75 -13.10 11.64
C TYR A 60 -1.68 -11.80 10.84
N VAL A 61 -2.73 -11.51 10.07
CA VAL A 61 -2.95 -10.21 9.41
C VAL A 61 -4.31 -9.64 9.84
N PRO A 62 -4.38 -8.37 10.29
CA PRO A 62 -3.25 -7.53 10.74
C PRO A 62 -2.47 -8.22 11.87
N ALA A 63 -1.21 -7.83 12.10
CA ALA A 63 -0.37 -8.46 13.13
C ALA A 63 -0.86 -8.20 14.57
N GLN A 64 -1.41 -7.01 14.83
CA GLN A 64 -1.99 -6.64 16.12
C GLN A 64 -3.48 -6.94 16.16
N ASP A 65 -3.94 -7.61 17.21
CA ASP A 65 -5.37 -7.79 17.46
C ASP A 65 -5.99 -6.47 17.94
N ARG A 66 -7.14 -6.13 17.38
CA ARG A 66 -7.95 -4.96 17.77
C ARG A 66 -9.18 -5.37 18.61
N GLY A 67 -9.34 -6.66 18.91
CA GLY A 67 -10.51 -7.20 19.61
C GLY A 67 -11.80 -7.13 18.79
N LEU A 68 -11.68 -7.03 17.46
CA LEU A 68 -12.81 -6.91 16.55
C LEU A 68 -13.38 -8.30 16.21
N THR A 69 -14.70 -8.41 16.30
CA THR A 69 -15.43 -9.67 16.14
C THR A 69 -16.74 -9.44 15.40
N GLY A 70 -17.25 -10.50 14.75
CA GLY A 70 -18.47 -10.44 13.95
C GLY A 70 -18.20 -10.25 12.46
N THR A 71 -19.15 -9.61 11.78
CA THR A 71 -19.08 -9.37 10.32
C THR A 71 -19.51 -7.96 9.98
N ARG A 72 -19.03 -7.45 8.84
CA ARG A 72 -19.45 -6.19 8.22
C ARG A 72 -19.62 -6.37 6.72
N THR A 73 -20.49 -5.56 6.11
CA THR A 73 -20.60 -5.51 4.65
C THR A 73 -19.27 -5.07 4.03
N MET A 74 -18.95 -5.61 2.85
CA MET A 74 -17.77 -5.20 2.08
C MET A 74 -17.74 -3.68 1.83
N ALA A 75 -18.90 -3.05 1.57
CA ALA A 75 -19.03 -1.60 1.45
C ALA A 75 -18.65 -0.86 2.74
N SER A 76 -19.08 -1.33 3.91
CA SER A 76 -18.68 -0.79 5.22
C SER A 76 -17.18 -0.98 5.44
N GLY A 77 -16.62 -2.14 5.09
CA GLY A 77 -15.18 -2.43 5.22
C GLY A 77 -14.31 -1.45 4.46
N LEU A 78 -14.67 -1.12 3.22
CA LEU A 78 -13.95 -0.13 2.41
C LEU A 78 -14.13 1.30 2.93
N THR A 79 -15.35 1.66 3.32
CA THR A 79 -15.75 2.98 3.85
C THR A 79 -14.92 3.37 5.06
N TRP A 80 -14.79 2.44 6.01
CA TRP A 80 -14.08 2.63 7.28
C TRP A 80 -12.64 2.11 7.25
N SER A 81 -12.17 1.63 6.09
CA SER A 81 -10.81 1.16 5.88
C SER A 81 -10.38 0.03 6.83
N VAL A 82 -11.31 -0.86 7.20
CA VAL A 82 -11.08 -1.94 8.18
C VAL A 82 -9.97 -2.88 7.71
N ASN A 83 -8.97 -3.15 8.56
CA ASN A 83 -7.81 -3.98 8.20
C ASN A 83 -8.18 -5.46 8.13
N GLU A 84 -9.03 -5.88 9.06
CA GLU A 84 -9.51 -7.25 9.26
C GLU A 84 -10.37 -7.71 8.07
N VAL A 85 -11.21 -6.81 7.52
CA VAL A 85 -11.95 -7.09 6.27
C VAL A 85 -10.99 -7.24 5.08
N ALA A 86 -9.93 -6.44 4.99
CA ALA A 86 -8.93 -6.61 3.93
C ALA A 86 -8.13 -7.91 4.10
N ALA A 87 -7.84 -8.32 5.34
CA ALA A 87 -7.21 -9.60 5.67
C ALA A 87 -8.14 -10.79 5.35
N TYR A 88 -9.45 -10.64 5.57
CA TYR A 88 -10.45 -11.62 5.15
C TYR A 88 -10.45 -11.75 3.62
N LEU A 89 -10.57 -10.65 2.88
CA LEU A 89 -10.58 -10.67 1.42
C LEU A 89 -9.31 -11.30 0.83
N ILE A 90 -8.11 -10.97 1.32
CA ILE A 90 -6.87 -11.58 0.79
C ILE A 90 -6.73 -13.07 1.13
N LYS A 91 -7.43 -13.56 2.18
CA LYS A 91 -7.52 -14.99 2.49
C LYS A 91 -8.45 -15.72 1.51
N GLN A 92 -9.53 -15.07 1.07
CA GLN A 92 -10.42 -15.63 0.04
C GLN A 92 -9.80 -15.59 -1.36
N THR A 93 -9.06 -14.53 -1.71
CA THR A 93 -8.45 -14.37 -3.06
C THR A 93 -7.05 -14.97 -3.20
N THR A 94 -6.31 -15.12 -2.10
CA THR A 94 -4.85 -15.37 -2.01
C THR A 94 -3.94 -14.17 -2.34
N PRO A 95 -2.77 -14.05 -1.67
CA PRO A 95 -1.76 -13.04 -1.98
C PRO A 95 -1.20 -13.12 -3.41
N GLN A 96 -1.03 -14.34 -3.94
CA GLN A 96 -0.48 -14.55 -5.28
C GLN A 96 -1.42 -14.04 -6.37
N ARG A 97 -2.73 -14.31 -6.26
CA ARG A 97 -3.69 -13.78 -7.24
C ARG A 97 -3.70 -12.26 -7.22
N PHE A 98 -3.65 -11.64 -6.04
CA PHE A 98 -3.67 -10.19 -5.90
C PHE A 98 -2.39 -9.52 -6.44
N ALA A 99 -1.21 -10.09 -6.21
CA ALA A 99 0.04 -9.63 -6.85
C ALA A 99 -0.02 -9.73 -8.39
N ASN A 100 -0.62 -10.79 -8.93
CA ASN A 100 -0.86 -10.94 -10.37
C ASN A 100 -1.85 -9.89 -10.89
N PHE A 101 -2.94 -9.63 -10.17
CA PHE A 101 -3.97 -8.64 -10.53
C PHE A 101 -3.39 -7.21 -10.57
N ILE A 102 -2.53 -6.85 -9.60
CA ILE A 102 -1.78 -5.59 -9.64
C ILE A 102 -0.88 -5.54 -10.89
N SER A 103 -0.23 -6.64 -11.26
CA SER A 103 0.61 -6.72 -12.47
C SER A 103 -0.20 -6.58 -13.77
N GLU A 104 -1.45 -7.04 -13.80
CA GLU A 104 -2.37 -6.91 -14.94
C GLU A 104 -2.78 -5.45 -15.21
N MET A 105 -2.64 -4.55 -14.23
CA MET A 105 -2.77 -3.09 -14.41
C MET A 105 -1.67 -2.49 -15.29
N ASN A 106 -0.66 -3.27 -15.68
CA ASN A 106 0.50 -2.87 -16.49
C ASN A 106 1.44 -1.86 -15.78
N ILE A 107 1.35 -1.72 -14.46
CA ILE A 107 2.34 -0.93 -13.70
C ILE A 107 3.70 -1.67 -13.66
N PRO A 108 4.85 -0.96 -13.75
CA PRO A 108 6.15 -1.61 -13.89
C PRO A 108 6.69 -2.25 -12.61
N THR A 109 6.26 -1.83 -11.42
CA THR A 109 6.69 -2.45 -10.16
C THR A 109 5.99 -3.77 -9.91
N LYS A 110 6.79 -4.84 -9.79
CA LYS A 110 6.33 -6.14 -9.32
C LYS A 110 6.08 -6.09 -7.80
N VAL A 111 4.87 -6.43 -7.38
CA VAL A 111 4.50 -6.56 -5.98
C VAL A 111 4.73 -8.00 -5.52
N PRO A 112 5.47 -8.25 -4.41
CA PRO A 112 5.67 -9.60 -3.90
C PRO A 112 4.38 -10.12 -3.21
N PRO A 113 4.07 -11.43 -3.31
CA PRO A 113 2.79 -12.00 -2.88
C PRO A 113 2.74 -12.31 -1.38
N TYR A 114 2.94 -11.31 -0.51
CA TYR A 114 2.80 -11.47 0.95
C TYR A 114 1.37 -11.13 1.42
N PRO A 115 0.78 -11.83 2.41
CA PRO A 115 -0.54 -11.49 2.96
C PRO A 115 -0.73 -10.03 3.39
N SER A 116 0.34 -9.40 3.87
CA SER A 116 0.37 -8.00 4.31
C SER A 116 0.16 -6.97 3.20
N ILE A 117 0.28 -7.35 1.91
CA ILE A 117 -0.01 -6.43 0.80
C ILE A 117 -1.50 -6.02 0.77
N SER A 118 -2.39 -6.77 1.43
CA SER A 118 -3.79 -6.39 1.67
C SER A 118 -3.94 -5.09 2.48
N LEU A 119 -2.94 -4.78 3.32
CA LEU A 119 -2.85 -3.57 4.12
C LEU A 119 -1.91 -2.52 3.50
N GLY A 120 -1.32 -2.84 2.34
CA GLY A 120 -0.42 -1.96 1.60
C GLY A 120 1.00 -1.92 2.13
N SER A 121 1.55 -3.08 2.53
CA SER A 121 2.96 -3.23 2.88
C SER A 121 3.93 -3.10 1.69
N CYS A 122 3.41 -3.07 0.45
CA CYS A 122 4.21 -2.89 -0.75
C CYS A 122 4.55 -1.41 -1.04
N GLU A 123 5.66 -1.21 -1.74
CA GLU A 123 6.10 0.12 -2.19
C GLU A 123 5.72 0.36 -3.66
N LEU A 124 5.01 1.45 -3.93
CA LEU A 124 4.71 1.92 -5.28
C LEU A 124 4.95 3.44 -5.36
N SER A 125 5.20 3.96 -6.55
CA SER A 125 5.25 5.41 -6.78
C SER A 125 3.85 6.02 -6.84
N LEU A 126 3.73 7.32 -6.55
CA LEU A 126 2.47 8.05 -6.73
C LEU A 126 1.97 8.00 -8.19
N PHE A 127 2.88 7.97 -9.16
CA PHE A 127 2.52 7.78 -10.57
C PHE A 127 1.92 6.38 -10.85
N GLU A 128 2.44 5.31 -10.26
CA GLU A 128 1.89 3.95 -10.41
C GLU A 128 0.53 3.80 -9.74
N MET A 129 0.38 4.37 -8.54
CA MET A 129 -0.91 4.40 -7.85
C MET A 129 -1.95 5.18 -8.65
N MET A 130 -1.58 6.35 -9.18
CA MET A 130 -2.43 7.13 -10.08
C MET A 130 -2.79 6.37 -11.36
N TRP A 131 -1.83 5.67 -11.96
CA TRP A 131 -2.07 4.81 -13.13
C TRP A 131 -3.11 3.72 -12.81
N GLY A 132 -2.89 2.89 -11.78
CA GLY A 132 -3.82 1.82 -11.42
C GLY A 132 -5.24 2.34 -11.11
N TYR A 133 -5.34 3.45 -10.37
CA TYR A 133 -6.63 4.07 -10.03
C TYR A 133 -7.45 4.54 -11.24
N THR A 134 -6.85 4.77 -12.41
CA THR A 134 -7.60 5.20 -13.61
C THR A 134 -8.70 4.21 -14.01
N MET A 135 -8.56 2.92 -13.67
CA MET A 135 -9.54 1.90 -14.02
C MET A 135 -10.93 2.15 -13.41
N PHE A 136 -11.04 2.85 -12.29
CA PHE A 136 -12.33 3.13 -11.65
C PHE A 136 -13.17 4.16 -12.46
N PRO A 137 -12.76 5.43 -12.63
CA PRO A 137 -13.51 6.39 -13.45
C PRO A 137 -13.51 6.03 -14.95
N SER A 138 -12.52 5.30 -15.44
CA SER A 138 -12.36 4.98 -16.87
C SER A 138 -13.04 3.68 -17.32
N ARG A 139 -14.09 3.23 -16.60
CA ARG A 139 -14.90 2.03 -16.93
C ARG A 139 -14.07 0.74 -17.09
N GLY A 140 -13.11 0.51 -16.20
CA GLY A 140 -12.31 -0.71 -16.12
C GLY A 140 -10.95 -0.68 -16.83
N PHE A 141 -10.60 0.44 -17.46
CA PHE A 141 -9.33 0.57 -18.20
C PHE A 141 -8.21 1.21 -17.35
N SER A 142 -7.23 0.40 -16.93
CA SER A 142 -5.94 0.92 -16.47
C SER A 142 -5.23 1.63 -17.63
N THR A 143 -4.93 2.90 -17.43
CA THR A 143 -4.55 3.85 -18.47
C THR A 143 -3.27 4.57 -18.04
N LYS A 144 -2.17 4.36 -18.76
CA LYS A 144 -0.86 4.93 -18.43
C LYS A 144 -0.91 6.46 -18.54
N PRO A 145 -0.64 7.23 -17.48
CA PRO A 145 -0.62 8.69 -17.57
C PRO A 145 0.44 9.16 -18.58
N VAL A 146 0.09 10.13 -19.42
CA VAL A 146 0.99 10.76 -20.39
C VAL A 146 1.05 12.27 -20.17
N TYR A 147 2.23 12.84 -20.30
CA TYR A 147 2.50 14.28 -20.14
C TYR A 147 3.08 14.93 -21.40
N PHE A 148 3.40 14.13 -22.42
CA PHE A 148 3.59 14.57 -23.80
C PHE A 148 2.43 14.06 -24.64
N SER A 149 1.86 14.91 -25.50
CA SER A 149 0.82 14.55 -26.47
C SER A 149 1.38 14.50 -27.90
N ARG A 150 2.22 15.48 -28.25
CA ARG A 150 2.93 15.58 -29.53
C ARG A 150 4.27 16.29 -29.36
N ILE A 151 5.18 16.07 -30.31
CA ILE A 151 6.41 16.84 -30.53
C ILE A 151 6.33 17.42 -31.93
N GLU A 152 6.60 18.72 -32.06
CA GLU A 152 6.59 19.47 -33.32
C GLU A 152 7.94 20.13 -33.57
N ASP A 153 8.31 20.31 -34.84
CA ASP A 153 9.46 21.15 -35.21
C ASP A 153 9.11 22.65 -35.15
N LYS A 154 10.12 23.51 -35.35
CA LYS A 154 9.95 24.97 -35.37
C LYS A 154 8.99 25.51 -36.46
N ASN A 155 8.64 24.68 -37.44
CA ASN A 155 7.75 25.02 -38.56
C ASN A 155 6.32 24.48 -38.34
N GLY A 156 6.08 23.75 -37.23
CA GLY A 156 4.80 23.12 -36.92
C GLY A 156 4.63 21.69 -37.48
N ASN A 157 5.68 21.07 -38.02
CA ASN A 157 5.60 19.69 -38.49
C ASN A 157 5.62 18.72 -37.30
N VAL A 158 4.62 17.84 -37.19
CA VAL A 158 4.56 16.83 -36.13
C VAL A 158 5.62 15.75 -36.35
N LEU A 159 6.56 15.65 -35.41
CA LEU A 159 7.65 14.66 -35.41
C LEU A 159 7.26 13.37 -34.67
N ALA A 160 6.40 13.48 -33.65
CA ALA A 160 5.88 12.35 -32.89
C ALA A 160 4.53 12.69 -32.26
N THR A 161 3.66 11.68 -32.16
CA THR A 161 2.40 11.73 -31.39
C THR A 161 2.40 10.59 -30.39
N PHE A 162 2.00 10.87 -29.14
CA PHE A 162 2.00 9.91 -28.05
C PHE A 162 0.57 9.50 -27.73
N THR A 163 0.24 8.23 -27.98
CA THR A 163 -1.06 7.65 -27.62
C THR A 163 -1.00 7.01 -26.24
N THR A 164 -2.10 7.15 -25.49
CA THR A 164 -2.21 6.60 -24.14
C THR A 164 -2.37 5.09 -24.18
N GLN A 165 -1.47 4.36 -23.53
CA GLN A 165 -1.59 2.89 -23.41
C GLN A 165 -2.73 2.56 -22.44
N ARG A 166 -3.73 1.81 -22.91
CA ARG A 166 -4.90 1.38 -22.15
C ARG A 166 -4.95 -0.15 -22.10
N LYS A 167 -5.24 -0.68 -20.92
CA LYS A 167 -5.43 -2.11 -20.65
C LYS A 167 -6.74 -2.28 -19.89
N GLU A 168 -7.63 -3.10 -20.41
CA GLU A 168 -8.82 -3.53 -19.68
C GLU A 168 -8.40 -4.49 -18.56
N VAL A 169 -8.86 -4.20 -17.34
CA VAL A 169 -8.52 -4.90 -16.08
C VAL A 169 -9.78 -5.31 -15.31
N LEU A 170 -10.86 -4.54 -15.44
CA LEU A 170 -12.15 -4.82 -14.81
C LEU A 170 -13.26 -4.72 -15.85
N SER A 171 -14.33 -5.48 -15.64
CA SER A 171 -15.62 -5.22 -16.28
C SER A 171 -16.15 -3.81 -15.96
N GLN A 172 -16.96 -3.26 -16.86
CA GLN A 172 -17.60 -1.96 -16.64
C GLN A 172 -18.48 -1.97 -15.37
N SER A 173 -19.13 -3.10 -15.09
CA SER A 173 -19.95 -3.34 -13.90
C SER A 173 -19.11 -3.22 -12.62
N THR A 174 -17.98 -3.92 -12.51
CA THR A 174 -17.11 -3.81 -11.32
C THR A 174 -16.49 -2.43 -11.17
N ALA A 175 -16.07 -1.79 -12.27
CA ALA A 175 -15.55 -0.43 -12.23
C ALA A 175 -16.59 0.58 -11.71
N TYR A 176 -17.86 0.43 -12.12
CA TYR A 176 -18.98 1.21 -11.60
C TYR A 176 -19.25 0.90 -10.12
N ILE A 177 -19.42 -0.37 -9.74
CA ILE A 177 -19.65 -0.81 -8.35
C ILE A 177 -18.54 -0.25 -7.42
N MET A 178 -17.28 -0.36 -7.81
CA MET A 178 -16.16 0.19 -7.04
C MET A 178 -16.21 1.72 -6.95
N SER A 179 -16.57 2.42 -8.03
CA SER A 179 -16.76 3.88 -8.01
C SER A 179 -17.93 4.31 -7.11
N ARG A 180 -18.96 3.48 -6.97
CA ARG A 180 -20.06 3.66 -6.00
C ARG A 180 -19.60 3.39 -4.56
N MET A 181 -18.92 2.27 -4.30
CA MET A 181 -18.40 1.94 -2.96
C MET A 181 -17.38 2.97 -2.46
N MET A 182 -16.56 3.53 -3.36
CA MET A 182 -15.59 4.57 -3.03
C MET A 182 -16.20 5.96 -2.74
N GLN A 183 -17.52 6.15 -2.86
CA GLN A 183 -18.20 7.33 -2.29
C GLN A 183 -18.26 7.26 -0.75
N GLY A 184 -18.23 6.06 -0.16
CA GLY A 184 -18.31 5.91 1.29
C GLY A 184 -17.23 6.63 2.09
N PRO A 185 -15.92 6.41 1.79
CA PRO A 185 -14.83 7.09 2.47
C PRO A 185 -14.96 8.63 2.43
N VAL A 186 -15.40 9.20 1.31
CA VAL A 186 -15.46 10.67 1.10
C VAL A 186 -16.73 11.32 1.62
N ASP A 187 -17.81 10.56 1.78
CA ASP A 187 -19.08 11.04 2.32
C ASP A 187 -19.09 11.01 3.84
N ILE A 188 -18.80 9.83 4.42
CA ILE A 188 -18.96 9.59 5.86
C ILE A 188 -17.78 8.87 6.51
N GLY A 189 -16.92 8.19 5.73
CA GLY A 189 -15.82 7.38 6.23
C GLY A 189 -14.53 8.18 6.48
N THR A 190 -13.38 7.59 6.16
CA THR A 190 -12.05 8.14 6.53
C THR A 190 -11.71 9.52 5.93
N ALA A 191 -12.48 10.01 4.96
CA ALA A 191 -12.33 11.32 4.34
C ALA A 191 -13.60 12.21 4.44
N ALA A 192 -14.54 11.86 5.34
CA ALA A 192 -15.89 12.39 5.48
C ALA A 192 -16.15 13.86 5.09
N GLY A 193 -17.32 14.07 4.47
CA GLY A 193 -17.83 15.36 4.02
C GLY A 193 -17.09 15.98 2.83
N LEU A 194 -16.07 15.33 2.25
CA LEU A 194 -15.28 15.88 1.15
C LEU A 194 -16.15 16.14 -0.08
N ARG A 195 -17.02 15.19 -0.46
CA ARG A 195 -17.93 15.36 -1.61
C ARG A 195 -18.86 16.56 -1.43
N SER A 196 -19.42 16.70 -0.23
CA SER A 196 -20.26 17.84 0.16
C SER A 196 -19.49 19.17 0.11
N ARG A 197 -18.27 19.24 0.67
CA ARG A 197 -17.44 20.47 0.66
C ARG A 197 -16.93 20.87 -0.73
N LEU A 198 -16.83 19.93 -1.67
CA LEU A 198 -16.55 20.20 -3.09
C LEU A 198 -17.81 20.56 -3.90
N GLY A 199 -19.00 20.19 -3.39
CA GLY A 199 -20.27 20.42 -4.05
C GLY A 199 -20.40 19.67 -5.37
N VAL A 200 -19.87 18.45 -5.45
CA VAL A 200 -19.96 17.57 -6.62
C VAL A 200 -20.97 16.44 -6.39
N ALA A 201 -21.68 16.04 -7.44
CA ALA A 201 -22.69 15.00 -7.38
C ALA A 201 -22.08 13.65 -7.00
N GLU A 202 -20.98 13.24 -7.65
CA GLU A 202 -20.33 11.95 -7.40
C GLU A 202 -18.80 12.07 -7.40
N MET A 203 -18.15 11.40 -6.44
CA MET A 203 -16.71 11.24 -6.43
C MET A 203 -16.31 9.97 -5.67
N GLY A 204 -15.28 9.26 -6.12
CA GLY A 204 -14.63 8.22 -5.34
C GLY A 204 -13.40 8.77 -4.61
N GLY A 205 -13.04 8.19 -3.47
CA GLY A 205 -11.74 8.46 -2.85
C GLY A 205 -11.34 7.44 -1.79
N LYS A 206 -10.04 7.42 -1.46
CA LYS A 206 -9.48 6.57 -0.41
C LYS A 206 -8.27 7.22 0.27
N THR A 207 -8.25 7.15 1.59
CA THR A 207 -7.08 7.43 2.43
C THR A 207 -6.09 6.26 2.41
N GLY A 208 -4.80 6.56 2.40
CA GLY A 208 -3.75 5.61 2.80
C GLY A 208 -2.98 6.21 3.95
N THR A 209 -2.73 5.40 4.97
CA THR A 209 -1.91 5.74 6.12
C THR A 209 -1.06 4.51 6.42
N THR A 210 0.22 4.71 6.68
CA THR A 210 1.20 3.66 6.99
C THR A 210 1.51 3.60 8.49
N ASN A 211 2.34 2.63 8.89
CA ASN A 211 2.92 2.57 10.23
C ASN A 211 3.55 3.92 10.63
N ASP A 212 3.35 4.28 11.90
CA ASP A 212 3.92 5.46 12.54
C ASP A 212 3.74 6.79 11.77
N TYR A 213 2.76 6.84 10.87
CA TYR A 213 2.47 7.97 10.00
C TYR A 213 3.67 8.45 9.17
N SER A 214 4.48 7.53 8.63
CA SER A 214 5.57 7.85 7.69
C SER A 214 5.03 8.42 6.37
N ASP A 215 3.91 7.90 5.89
CA ASP A 215 3.32 8.19 4.59
C ASP A 215 1.81 8.37 4.70
N SER A 216 1.36 9.57 4.35
CA SER A 216 -0.04 9.96 4.24
C SER A 216 -0.42 10.07 2.77
N TRP A 217 -1.40 9.29 2.34
CA TRP A 217 -1.94 9.28 0.99
C TRP A 217 -3.40 9.70 0.96
N PHE A 218 -3.79 10.40 -0.09
CA PHE A 218 -5.18 10.51 -0.50
C PHE A 218 -5.28 10.46 -2.03
N ILE A 219 -6.05 9.51 -2.56
CA ILE A 219 -6.32 9.39 -4.00
C ILE A 219 -7.83 9.44 -4.20
N GLY A 220 -8.28 10.26 -5.15
CA GLY A 220 -9.69 10.45 -5.44
C GLY A 220 -9.97 10.90 -6.86
N PHE A 221 -11.22 10.71 -7.28
CA PHE A 221 -11.66 11.00 -8.63
C PHE A 221 -13.14 11.40 -8.69
N THR A 222 -13.47 12.28 -9.63
CA THR A 222 -14.81 12.46 -10.20
C THR A 222 -14.85 11.74 -11.56
N PRO A 223 -16.00 11.68 -12.26
CA PRO A 223 -16.07 11.08 -13.60
C PRO A 223 -15.17 11.75 -14.66
N GLN A 224 -14.70 12.98 -14.41
CA GLN A 224 -13.90 13.79 -15.36
C GLN A 224 -12.48 14.08 -14.90
N LEU A 225 -12.15 13.97 -13.61
CA LEU A 225 -10.84 14.34 -13.07
C LEU A 225 -10.43 13.43 -11.92
N GLN A 226 -9.18 12.95 -11.94
CA GLN A 226 -8.54 12.21 -10.86
C GLN A 226 -7.34 13.01 -10.33
N ALA A 227 -7.09 12.97 -9.02
CA ALA A 227 -5.83 13.41 -8.43
C ALA A 227 -5.40 12.48 -7.28
N GLY A 228 -4.11 12.52 -6.98
CA GLY A 228 -3.50 11.82 -5.87
C GLY A 228 -2.51 12.73 -5.17
N VAL A 229 -2.47 12.65 -3.85
CA VAL A 229 -1.55 13.38 -2.99
C VAL A 229 -0.85 12.36 -2.11
N TRP A 230 0.47 12.53 -1.99
CA TRP A 230 1.29 11.91 -0.97
C TRP A 230 1.93 13.01 -0.12
N ILE A 231 2.07 12.76 1.18
CA ILE A 231 2.84 13.55 2.14
C ILE A 231 3.65 12.57 2.99
N GLY A 232 4.93 12.84 3.12
CA GLY A 232 5.87 12.14 4.00
C GLY A 232 7.21 12.86 3.97
N CYS A 233 8.19 12.34 4.70
CA CYS A 233 9.55 12.88 4.71
C CYS A 233 10.47 12.09 3.76
N ASP A 234 11.51 12.75 3.25
CA ASP A 234 12.53 12.11 2.41
C ASP A 234 13.12 10.87 3.11
N ASP A 235 13.50 11.03 4.38
CA ASP A 235 13.85 9.95 5.31
C ASP A 235 12.58 9.48 6.05
N PRO A 236 12.13 8.21 5.87
CA PRO A 236 10.93 7.67 6.52
C PRO A 236 11.09 7.44 8.03
N PHE A 237 12.30 7.59 8.59
CA PHE A 237 12.49 7.66 10.04
C PHE A 237 11.82 8.90 10.65
N VAL A 238 11.73 10.00 9.88
CA VAL A 238 11.01 11.21 10.29
C VAL A 238 9.53 11.02 10.02
N ARG A 239 8.72 11.20 11.06
CA ARG A 239 7.30 10.82 11.12
C ARG A 239 6.40 12.06 11.17
N LEU A 240 5.18 11.94 10.67
CA LEU A 240 4.15 12.95 10.89
C LEU A 240 3.58 12.80 12.32
N GLU A 241 3.27 13.93 12.98
CA GLU A 241 2.94 13.91 14.41
C GLU A 241 1.51 13.41 14.68
N GLY A 242 1.40 12.16 15.11
CA GLY A 242 0.14 11.55 15.55
C GLY A 242 -0.96 11.65 14.50
N LYS A 243 -2.19 12.01 14.92
CA LYS A 243 -3.36 12.06 14.03
C LYS A 243 -3.25 13.09 12.89
N LEU A 244 -2.30 14.03 12.95
CA LEU A 244 -2.04 14.94 11.82
C LEU A 244 -1.48 14.19 10.61
N GLY A 245 -0.86 13.04 10.83
CA GLY A 245 -0.30 12.18 9.78
C GLY A 245 -1.27 11.18 9.15
N GLU A 246 -2.54 11.14 9.56
CA GLU A 246 -3.57 10.36 8.88
C GLU A 246 -3.82 10.93 7.46
N GLY A 247 -4.01 10.07 6.44
CA GLY A 247 -4.27 10.50 5.06
C GLY A 247 -5.49 11.42 4.92
N GLY A 248 -6.47 11.31 5.83
CA GLY A 248 -7.63 12.19 5.94
C GLY A 248 -7.33 13.61 6.49
N GLN A 249 -6.21 13.79 7.20
CA GLN A 249 -5.81 15.07 7.81
C GLN A 249 -4.61 15.72 7.11
N ALA A 250 -3.63 14.94 6.64
CA ALA A 250 -2.47 15.45 5.92
C ALA A 250 -2.73 15.59 4.41
N ALA A 251 -2.93 14.48 3.68
CA ALA A 251 -3.04 14.52 2.22
C ALA A 251 -4.37 15.08 1.69
N ARG A 252 -5.50 14.73 2.32
CA ARG A 252 -6.85 15.12 1.86
C ARG A 252 -7.04 16.65 1.74
N PRO A 253 -6.59 17.52 2.66
CA PRO A 253 -6.74 18.98 2.49
C PRO A 253 -6.04 19.56 1.26
N ILE A 254 -4.88 19.03 0.86
CA ILE A 254 -4.20 19.45 -0.38
C ILE A 254 -5.04 19.05 -1.60
N TYR A 255 -5.57 17.83 -1.61
CA TYR A 255 -6.49 17.37 -2.66
C TYR A 255 -7.75 18.27 -2.72
N GLU A 256 -8.36 18.57 -1.58
CA GLU A 256 -9.55 19.42 -1.50
C GLU A 256 -9.28 20.83 -2.02
N TYR A 257 -8.13 21.41 -1.67
CA TYR A 257 -7.71 22.72 -2.18
C TYR A 257 -7.49 22.72 -3.70
N PHE A 258 -6.82 21.69 -4.23
CA PHE A 258 -6.63 21.51 -5.67
C PHE A 258 -7.97 21.37 -6.40
N PHE A 259 -8.87 20.50 -5.92
CA PHE A 259 -10.20 20.31 -6.51
C PHE A 259 -11.06 21.57 -6.42
N LYS A 260 -11.05 22.32 -5.31
CA LYS A 260 -11.76 23.61 -5.20
C LYS A 260 -11.31 24.61 -6.25
N LYS A 261 -10.01 24.67 -6.56
CA LYS A 261 -9.47 25.51 -7.65
C LYS A 261 -9.89 24.99 -9.03
N ALA A 262 -9.71 23.70 -9.29
CA ALA A 262 -10.09 23.11 -10.59
C ALA A 262 -11.59 23.27 -10.88
N LEU A 263 -12.46 23.00 -9.91
CA LEU A 263 -13.92 23.15 -10.01
C LEU A 263 -14.42 24.61 -10.00
N ALA A 264 -13.53 25.58 -9.82
CA ALA A 264 -13.82 27.01 -9.98
C ALA A 264 -13.35 27.55 -11.34
N ASP A 265 -12.39 26.88 -11.98
CA ASP A 265 -11.87 27.25 -13.29
C ASP A 265 -12.80 26.75 -14.41
N LYS A 266 -13.60 27.68 -14.95
CA LYS A 266 -14.54 27.41 -16.05
C LYS A 266 -13.85 26.97 -17.34
N THR A 267 -12.55 27.23 -17.52
CA THR A 267 -11.83 26.82 -18.74
C THR A 267 -11.59 25.31 -18.81
N LEU A 268 -11.65 24.61 -17.68
CA LEU A 268 -11.43 23.17 -17.60
C LEU A 268 -12.66 22.32 -17.98
N GLY A 269 -13.84 22.93 -18.17
CA GLY A 269 -15.06 22.21 -18.58
C GLY A 269 -15.57 21.16 -17.58
N LEU A 270 -15.17 21.26 -16.31
CA LEU A 270 -15.57 20.32 -15.26
C LEU A 270 -17.02 20.59 -14.81
N ASP A 271 -17.88 19.60 -14.95
CA ASP A 271 -19.25 19.62 -14.47
C ASP A 271 -19.35 19.01 -13.07
N ARG A 272 -19.82 19.81 -12.12
CA ARG A 272 -20.07 19.36 -10.75
C ARG A 272 -21.22 18.36 -10.64
N GLN A 273 -22.14 18.33 -11.61
CA GLN A 273 -23.27 17.41 -11.63
C GLN A 273 -22.98 16.12 -12.41
N SER A 274 -21.75 15.96 -12.93
CA SER A 274 -21.32 14.74 -13.61
C SER A 274 -21.42 13.52 -12.68
N LYS A 275 -21.93 12.42 -13.21
CA LYS A 275 -22.11 11.13 -12.53
C LYS A 275 -21.29 10.04 -13.21
N PHE A 276 -20.97 8.98 -12.47
CA PHE A 276 -20.35 7.81 -13.08
C PHE A 276 -21.34 7.19 -14.07
N PRO A 277 -20.94 6.88 -15.31
CA PRO A 277 -21.83 6.32 -16.31
C PRO A 277 -22.19 4.88 -15.90
N GLU A 278 -23.48 4.63 -15.70
CA GLU A 278 -23.99 3.30 -15.38
C GLU A 278 -23.89 2.37 -16.62
N PRO A 279 -23.38 1.13 -16.47
CA PRO A 279 -23.30 0.18 -17.58
C PRO A 279 -24.67 -0.33 -18.01
N GLU A 280 -24.92 -0.40 -19.33
CA GLU A 280 -26.19 -0.91 -19.90
C GLU A 280 -26.53 -2.35 -19.50
N ASN A 281 -25.52 -3.13 -19.11
CA ASN A 281 -25.63 -4.52 -18.67
C ASN A 281 -25.70 -4.68 -17.13
N MET A 282 -25.92 -3.60 -16.37
CA MET A 282 -26.12 -3.64 -14.92
C MET A 282 -27.43 -4.39 -14.58
N LYS A 283 -27.32 -5.66 -14.16
CA LYS A 283 -28.48 -6.53 -13.87
C LYS A 283 -29.01 -6.42 -12.44
N VAL A 284 -28.24 -5.80 -11.53
CA VAL A 284 -28.52 -5.75 -10.09
C VAL A 284 -28.22 -4.33 -9.62
N GLU A 285 -29.23 -3.67 -9.06
CA GLU A 285 -29.04 -2.45 -8.28
C GLU A 285 -28.67 -2.87 -6.85
N TYR A 286 -27.53 -2.39 -6.34
CA TYR A 286 -27.06 -2.68 -4.98
C TYR A 286 -27.46 -1.58 -4.01
N ASP A 287 -27.78 -1.93 -2.77
CA ASP A 287 -28.12 -0.92 -1.77
C ASP A 287 -26.87 -0.22 -1.22
N TYR A 288 -26.40 0.79 -1.94
CA TYR A 288 -25.30 1.63 -1.49
C TYR A 288 -25.63 2.44 -0.22
N ARG A 289 -26.85 2.42 0.33
CA ARG A 289 -27.14 2.98 1.67
C ARG A 289 -26.47 2.17 2.79
N LEU A 290 -26.08 0.92 2.55
CA LEU A 290 -25.25 0.11 3.46
C LEU A 290 -23.89 0.74 3.80
N ILE A 291 -23.45 1.69 2.97
CA ILE A 291 -22.31 2.57 3.28
C ILE A 291 -22.56 3.35 4.58
N ASN A 292 -23.79 3.89 4.78
CA ASN A 292 -24.15 4.81 5.88
C ASN A 292 -24.11 4.21 7.29
N THR A 293 -23.82 2.91 7.43
CA THR A 293 -23.67 2.26 8.73
C THR A 293 -22.38 2.72 9.42
N GLN A 294 -22.54 3.55 10.46
CA GLN A 294 -21.43 4.00 11.32
C GLN A 294 -20.87 2.82 12.14
N PRO A 295 -19.56 2.79 12.44
CA PRO A 295 -18.96 1.75 13.25
C PRO A 295 -19.29 1.93 14.74
N VAL A 296 -19.19 0.84 15.50
CA VAL A 296 -19.24 0.90 16.96
C VAL A 296 -18.00 1.66 17.47
N GLN A 297 -18.16 2.39 18.58
CA GLN A 297 -17.40 3.60 18.96
C GLN A 297 -15.86 3.51 19.13
N ASN A 298 -15.21 2.37 18.90
CA ASN A 298 -13.77 2.16 19.10
C ASN A 298 -12.97 1.91 17.80
N GLU A 299 -13.61 1.81 16.64
CA GLU A 299 -12.96 1.32 15.40
C GLU A 299 -12.29 2.40 14.54
N SER A 300 -12.57 3.68 14.79
CA SER A 300 -12.22 4.78 13.87
C SER A 300 -10.78 5.28 13.95
N ASN A 301 -9.88 4.55 14.60
CA ASN A 301 -8.45 4.89 14.62
C ASN A 301 -7.76 4.22 13.43
N GLU A 302 -7.25 5.03 12.49
CA GLU A 302 -6.54 4.57 11.29
C GLU A 302 -5.10 4.14 11.65
N SER A 303 -4.96 3.23 12.62
CA SER A 303 -3.66 2.69 13.05
C SER A 303 -3.03 1.85 11.94
N GLY A 304 -1.69 1.84 11.94
CA GLY A 304 -0.82 1.35 10.87
C GLY A 304 -1.04 -0.08 10.36
N ASN A 305 -0.34 -0.38 9.28
CA ASN A 305 -0.52 -1.54 8.40
C ASN A 305 0.53 -2.66 8.58
N GLY A 306 1.59 -2.43 9.35
CA GLY A 306 2.74 -3.32 9.48
C GLY A 306 3.74 -3.19 8.32
N ASN A 307 5.04 -3.30 8.61
CA ASN A 307 6.06 -3.53 7.58
C ASN A 307 5.98 -4.96 7.05
N ALA A 308 6.43 -5.21 5.81
CA ALA A 308 6.42 -6.57 5.24
C ALA A 308 7.17 -7.59 6.11
N ASP A 309 8.30 -7.17 6.71
CA ASP A 309 9.16 -8.00 7.55
C ASP A 309 8.51 -8.42 8.88
N GLU A 310 7.53 -7.65 9.39
CA GLU A 310 6.75 -8.01 10.60
C GLU A 310 5.89 -9.26 10.37
N TYR A 311 5.66 -9.63 9.11
CA TYR A 311 4.93 -10.84 8.69
C TYR A 311 5.87 -11.94 8.17
N LEU A 312 7.19 -11.77 8.28
CA LEU A 312 8.20 -12.80 8.00
C LEU A 312 8.59 -13.51 9.31
N SER A 313 7.64 -14.23 9.90
CA SER A 313 7.85 -14.88 11.20
C SER A 313 8.79 -16.09 11.12
N THR A 314 9.86 -16.08 11.92
CA THR A 314 10.18 -17.30 12.69
C THR A 314 9.05 -17.52 13.72
N PRO A 315 8.53 -18.74 13.93
CA PRO A 315 7.28 -18.92 14.67
C PRO A 315 7.38 -18.46 16.13
N ASP A 316 6.48 -17.56 16.53
CA ASP A 316 6.29 -17.23 17.94
C ASP A 316 5.33 -18.26 18.57
N ALA A 317 5.77 -18.91 19.64
CA ALA A 317 5.17 -20.16 20.14
C ALA A 317 3.88 -19.96 20.96
N GLY A 318 3.37 -18.73 21.04
CA GLY A 318 2.33 -18.33 22.00
C GLY A 318 0.88 -18.66 21.61
N ASN A 319 0.54 -18.71 20.32
CA ASN A 319 -0.87 -18.83 19.87
C ASN A 319 -1.02 -19.60 18.55
N VAL A 320 -0.59 -20.86 18.53
CA VAL A 320 -0.95 -21.81 17.47
C VAL A 320 -2.26 -22.52 17.85
N PRO A 321 -3.28 -22.61 16.97
CA PRO A 321 -4.51 -23.33 17.25
C PRO A 321 -4.27 -24.79 17.67
N VAL A 322 -5.08 -25.29 18.62
CA VAL A 322 -4.85 -26.55 19.34
C VAL A 322 -4.87 -27.79 18.42
N ASP A 323 -5.47 -27.68 17.24
CA ASP A 323 -5.55 -28.74 16.22
C ASP A 323 -4.25 -28.96 15.43
N SER A 324 -3.20 -28.17 15.69
CA SER A 324 -1.85 -28.36 15.11
C SER A 324 -0.84 -28.80 16.18
N LYS A 325 -1.10 -29.94 16.82
CA LYS A 325 -0.05 -30.67 17.57
C LYS A 325 0.82 -31.47 16.61
N GLN A 326 2.13 -31.25 16.69
CA GLN A 326 3.11 -32.10 16.02
C GLN A 326 2.96 -33.56 16.44
N SER A 327 3.31 -34.47 15.54
CA SER A 327 3.26 -35.91 15.80
C SER A 327 4.22 -36.33 16.92
N LEU A 328 3.93 -37.47 17.54
CA LEU A 328 4.80 -38.08 18.55
C LEU A 328 6.21 -38.43 18.02
N GLU A 329 6.36 -38.56 16.70
CA GLU A 329 7.65 -38.80 16.05
C GLU A 329 8.45 -37.51 15.88
N GLU A 330 7.83 -36.43 15.38
CA GLU A 330 8.45 -35.09 15.30
C GLU A 330 8.90 -34.59 16.68
N SER A 331 8.10 -34.90 17.72
CA SER A 331 8.40 -34.57 19.11
C SER A 331 9.67 -35.26 19.62
N LYS A 332 9.89 -36.54 19.25
CA LYS A 332 11.09 -37.30 19.62
C LYS A 332 12.34 -36.80 18.90
N VAL A 333 12.23 -36.48 17.60
CA VAL A 333 13.35 -35.91 16.81
C VAL A 333 13.81 -34.56 17.42
N LEU A 334 12.88 -33.76 17.93
CA LEU A 334 13.18 -32.50 18.62
C LEU A 334 13.87 -32.68 19.99
N GLU A 335 13.62 -33.77 20.71
CA GLU A 335 14.35 -34.08 21.95
C GLU A 335 15.76 -34.62 21.67
N GLU A 336 15.92 -35.55 20.72
CA GLU A 336 17.24 -36.06 20.32
C GLU A 336 18.17 -34.94 19.83
N ALA A 337 17.64 -33.96 19.11
CA ALA A 337 18.39 -32.79 18.64
C ALA A 337 18.89 -31.88 19.79
N LYS A 338 18.19 -31.85 20.94
CA LYS A 338 18.59 -31.04 22.11
C LYS A 338 19.61 -31.75 23.01
N GLY A 339 19.68 -33.08 22.97
CA GLY A 339 20.49 -33.90 23.88
C GLY A 339 22.02 -33.91 23.67
N LYS A 340 22.58 -33.18 22.69
CA LYS A 340 24.03 -33.18 22.41
C LYS A 340 24.66 -31.79 22.34
N LYS A 341 25.00 -31.23 23.51
CA LYS A 341 26.12 -30.29 23.66
C LYS A 341 27.14 -30.88 24.63
N LYS A 342 28.42 -30.83 24.23
CA LYS A 342 29.55 -31.36 25.01
C LYS A 342 29.76 -30.56 26.29
N GLU A 343 30.05 -31.26 27.38
CA GLU A 343 30.52 -30.65 28.63
C GLU A 343 31.91 -30.03 28.47
N THR A 344 32.12 -28.92 29.18
CA THR A 344 33.41 -28.25 29.39
C THR A 344 34.15 -28.88 30.57
N SER A 345 35.44 -29.17 30.43
CA SER A 345 36.32 -29.49 31.56
C SER A 345 37.17 -28.29 31.97
N GLU A 346 36.99 -27.82 33.21
CA GLU A 346 37.84 -26.81 33.85
C GLU A 346 39.18 -27.43 34.29
N VAL A 347 40.25 -26.62 34.30
CA VAL A 347 41.51 -26.94 35.01
C VAL A 347 41.91 -25.73 35.84
N LYS A 348 42.17 -25.94 37.14
CA LYS A 348 42.52 -24.90 38.13
C LYS A 348 44.02 -24.54 38.10
N PRO A 349 44.41 -23.32 38.51
CA PRO A 349 45.80 -22.82 38.50
C PRO A 349 46.62 -23.34 39.69
N PRO A 350 47.97 -23.23 39.67
CA PRO A 350 48.61 -22.22 40.56
C PRO A 350 50.04 -21.68 40.16
N VAL A 351 50.50 -20.69 40.97
CA VAL A 351 51.90 -20.19 41.21
C VAL A 351 52.57 -19.22 40.20
N LYS A 352 53.37 -18.28 40.74
CA LYS A 352 54.25 -17.29 40.06
C LYS A 352 55.73 -17.61 40.33
N GLU A 353 56.62 -17.47 39.33
CA GLU A 353 58.08 -17.17 39.39
C GLU A 353 58.67 -17.31 37.96
N GLU A 354 59.67 -16.56 37.46
CA GLU A 354 60.22 -15.24 37.86
C GLU A 354 60.72 -14.45 36.60
N GLU A 355 61.99 -14.01 36.50
CA GLU A 355 62.55 -13.24 35.36
C GLU A 355 63.49 -14.05 34.43
N GLU A 356 63.55 -13.71 33.12
CA GLU A 356 64.83 -13.27 32.48
C GLU A 356 64.67 -12.75 31.02
N LYS A 357 65.72 -12.06 30.52
CA LYS A 357 65.74 -11.25 29.28
C LYS A 357 66.40 -11.97 28.09
N LYS A 358 65.92 -11.73 26.85
CA LYS A 358 66.70 -11.40 25.62
C LYS A 358 65.73 -11.22 24.42
N LYS A 359 65.58 -10.04 23.79
CA LYS A 359 66.45 -9.24 22.88
C LYS A 359 66.36 -9.61 21.38
N LYS A 360 66.13 -8.57 20.55
CA LYS A 360 66.17 -8.46 19.07
C LYS A 360 64.93 -9.00 18.31
N GLY A 361 64.36 -8.30 17.32
CA GLY A 361 64.55 -6.89 16.92
C GLY A 361 64.22 -6.59 15.45
N GLY A 362 63.50 -5.50 15.17
CA GLY A 362 63.26 -4.96 13.82
C GLY A 362 62.27 -5.75 12.94
N PHE A 363 61.72 -5.20 11.86
CA PHE A 363 61.84 -3.84 11.34
C PHE A 363 60.56 -3.48 10.55
N PHE A 364 60.02 -2.28 10.75
CA PHE A 364 58.82 -1.77 10.07
C PHE A 364 59.18 -1.24 8.65
N LYS A 365 58.15 -0.93 7.84
CA LYS A 365 58.21 -0.07 6.62
C LYS A 365 58.85 -0.71 5.36
N ARG A 366 58.47 -0.35 4.11
CA ARG A 366 57.35 0.48 3.61
C ARG A 366 57.24 0.39 2.08
N LEU A 367 56.00 0.59 1.60
CA LEU A 367 55.55 1.07 0.29
C LEU A 367 56.54 1.88 -0.61
N PHE A 368 56.26 1.79 -1.93
CA PHE A 368 56.60 2.70 -3.05
C PHE A 368 57.93 2.55 -3.82
N LYS A 369 57.84 1.93 -5.03
CA LYS A 369 58.14 2.47 -6.39
C LYS A 369 58.09 1.27 -7.37
N LYS A 370 57.42 1.25 -8.53
CA LYS A 370 57.30 2.19 -9.67
C LYS A 370 58.58 2.31 -10.51
N LYS A 371 58.73 1.46 -11.55
CA LYS A 371 58.82 1.84 -12.99
C LYS A 371 59.43 0.73 -13.88
N ASP A 372 58.78 0.57 -15.04
CA ASP A 372 59.30 0.40 -16.42
C ASP A 372 60.52 -0.52 -16.69
N LYS A 373 60.34 -1.57 -17.53
CA LYS A 373 60.65 -1.49 -18.98
C LYS A 373 60.38 -2.77 -19.79
N ASP A 374 59.83 -2.57 -20.99
CA ASP A 374 60.16 -3.16 -22.30
C ASP A 374 60.74 -4.60 -22.37
N ASN A 375 59.89 -5.58 -22.73
CA ASN A 375 59.88 -6.20 -24.07
C ASN A 375 58.70 -7.17 -24.25
#